data_AF-A0A1X9Y017-F1
#
_entry.id   AF-A0A1X9Y017-F1
#
_cell.length_a   1.000
_cell.length_b   1.000
_cell.length_c   1.000
_cell.angle_alpha   90.00
_cell.angle_beta   90.00
_cell.angle_gamma   90.00
#
_symmetry.space_group_name_H-M   'P 1'
#
loop_
_entity.id
_entity.type
_entity.pdbx_description
1 polymer ?
#
loop_
_entity_poly.entity_id
_entity_poly.type
_entity_poly.pdbx_seq_one_letter_code
_entity_poly.pdbx_strand_id
1 'polypeptide(L)'
;TLFIDSQIGPNYLRVRAGIGHPRQQGESGNVVGHVLAAFKGKDLEEARILVENCADAVEAMLLDGLENAQLIDIDQVSATVAL
;
A
#
# COMPACT_ATOMS: atom_id res chain seq x y z
N THR A 1 6.16 -17.49 4.08
CA THR A 1 4.69 -17.44 4.23
C THR A 1 4.36 -16.38 5.23
N LEU A 2 3.49 -15.43 4.89
CA LEU A 2 3.09 -14.39 5.85
C LEU A 2 2.33 -15.05 7.00
N PHE A 3 2.47 -14.52 8.21
CA PHE A 3 1.83 -15.08 9.40
C PHE A 3 0.31 -15.27 9.20
N ILE A 4 -0.33 -14.30 8.55
CA ILE A 4 -1.77 -14.33 8.26
C ILE A 4 -2.12 -15.48 7.30
N ASP A 5 -1.35 -15.68 6.22
CA ASP A 5 -1.58 -16.77 5.26
C ASP A 5 -1.60 -18.15 5.96
N SER A 6 -0.79 -18.33 7.01
CA SER A 6 -0.71 -19.60 7.76
C SER A 6 -1.97 -19.90 8.60
N GLN A 7 -2.75 -18.88 8.94
CA GLN A 7 -3.91 -19.01 9.82
C GLN A 7 -5.23 -19.13 9.03
N ILE A 8 -5.37 -18.37 7.95
CA ILE A 8 -6.65 -18.24 7.22
C ILE A 8 -6.55 -18.60 5.73
N GLY A 9 -5.36 -19.01 5.27
CA GLY A 9 -5.09 -19.22 3.85
C GLY A 9 -4.80 -17.91 3.10
N PRO A 10 -4.30 -17.99 1.86
CA PRO A 10 -3.90 -16.79 1.10
C PRO A 10 -5.09 -16.03 0.47
N ASN A 11 -6.29 -16.62 0.49
CA ASN A 11 -7.47 -16.18 -0.25
C ASN A 11 -8.24 -15.08 0.48
N TYR A 12 -7.57 -13.96 0.72
CA TYR A 12 -8.18 -12.74 1.26
C TYR A 12 -7.75 -11.54 0.44
N LEU A 13 -8.66 -10.57 0.34
CA LEU A 13 -8.40 -9.33 -0.39
C LEU A 13 -7.56 -8.38 0.46
N ARG A 14 -6.72 -7.58 -0.20
CA ARG A 14 -5.76 -6.68 0.45
C ARG A 14 -5.75 -5.35 -0.27
N VAL A 15 -5.91 -4.27 0.46
CA VAL A 15 -5.54 -2.93 -0.02
C VAL A 15 -4.07 -2.70 0.32
N ARG A 16 -3.27 -2.29 -0.67
CA ARG A 16 -1.82 -2.15 -0.52
C ARG A 16 -1.43 -0.68 -0.56
N ALA A 17 -0.98 -0.16 0.58
CA ALA A 17 -0.39 1.16 0.68
C ALA A 17 1.12 1.11 0.34
N GLY A 18 1.52 1.68 -0.79
CA GLY A 18 2.93 1.74 -1.20
C GLY A 18 3.68 2.89 -0.51
N ILE A 19 4.65 2.58 0.35
CA ILE A 19 5.44 3.58 1.12
C ILE A 19 6.85 3.85 0.53
N GLY A 20 7.14 3.31 -0.66
CA GLY A 20 8.46 3.40 -1.30
C GLY A 20 9.43 2.28 -0.90
N HIS A 21 10.64 2.29 -1.47
CA HIS A 21 11.69 1.32 -1.17
C HIS A 21 13.05 2.02 -1.01
N PRO A 22 13.85 1.70 0.02
CA PRO A 22 15.10 2.41 0.33
C PRO A 22 16.28 2.11 -0.63
N ARG A 23 16.03 1.57 -1.84
CA ARG A 23 17.07 1.06 -2.76
C ARG A 23 17.97 2.17 -3.34
N GLN A 24 17.53 3.42 -3.29
CA GLN A 24 18.26 4.56 -3.88
C GLN A 24 19.17 5.33 -2.91
N GLN A 25 19.13 5.05 -1.61
CA GLN A 25 20.05 5.68 -0.64
C GLN A 25 21.28 4.77 -0.48
N GLY A 26 22.42 5.21 -1.03
CA GLY A 26 23.70 4.53 -0.89
C GLY A 26 24.06 4.29 0.58
N GLU A 27 24.74 3.17 0.83
CA GLU A 27 24.87 2.45 2.12
C GLU A 27 23.68 1.54 2.42
N SER A 28 23.72 0.33 1.85
CA SER A 28 23.05 -0.88 2.37
C SER A 28 21.65 -0.64 2.94
N GLY A 29 20.72 -0.28 2.05
CA GLY A 29 19.32 0.01 2.32
C GLY A 29 18.69 -0.93 3.35
N ASN A 30 18.61 -0.44 4.59
CA ASN A 30 18.06 -1.20 5.69
C ASN A 30 16.54 -1.09 5.65
N VAL A 31 15.88 -2.07 5.02
CA VAL A 31 14.41 -2.18 5.00
C VAL A 31 13.82 -2.09 6.40
N VAL A 32 14.49 -2.67 7.41
CA VAL A 32 14.05 -2.62 8.80
C VAL A 32 14.03 -1.18 9.31
N GLY A 33 15.09 -0.42 9.04
CA GLY A 33 15.15 1.00 9.41
C GLY A 33 14.08 1.83 8.70
N HIS A 34 13.84 1.56 7.41
CA HIS A 34 12.84 2.27 6.62
C HIS A 34 11.40 2.02 7.10
N VAL A 35 11.01 0.76 7.34
CA VAL A 35 9.62 0.42 7.73
C VAL A 35 9.31 0.75 9.20
N LEU A 36 10.34 0.85 10.06
CA LEU A 36 10.18 1.21 11.47
C LEU A 36 10.38 2.71 11.75
N ALA A 37 10.91 3.47 10.78
CA ALA A 37 11.07 4.91 10.92
C ALA A 37 9.72 5.63 10.84
N ALA A 38 9.60 6.73 11.59
CA ALA A 38 8.46 7.63 11.46
C ALA A 38 8.55 8.43 10.17
N PHE A 39 7.40 8.62 9.49
CA PHE A 39 7.26 9.56 8.39
C PHE A 39 7.50 10.99 8.85
N LYS A 40 8.16 11.80 8.01
CA LYS A 40 8.49 13.20 8.32
C LYS A 40 8.33 14.08 7.10
N GLY A 41 8.01 15.35 7.32
CA GLY A 41 7.93 16.35 6.25
C GLY A 41 6.94 15.94 5.17
N LYS A 42 7.39 15.91 3.91
CA LYS A 42 6.57 15.58 2.75
C LYS A 42 6.01 14.16 2.80
N ASP A 43 6.81 13.19 3.24
CA ASP A 43 6.41 11.78 3.29
C ASP A 43 5.25 11.55 4.28
N LEU A 44 5.13 12.37 5.33
CA LEU A 44 4.02 12.29 6.28
C LEU A 44 2.71 12.74 5.63
N GLU A 45 2.74 13.78 4.81
CA GLU A 45 1.55 14.27 4.13
C GLU A 45 1.09 13.30 3.04
N GLU A 46 2.04 12.77 2.26
CA GLU A 46 1.77 11.71 1.29
C GLU A 46 1.18 10.46 1.97
N ALA A 47 1.71 10.07 3.14
CA ALA A 47 1.17 8.94 3.90
C ALA A 47 -0.27 9.17 4.37
N ARG A 48 -0.67 10.41 4.70
CA ARG A 48 -2.06 10.74 5.08
C ARG A 48 -3.01 10.56 3.90
N ILE A 49 -2.66 11.15 2.76
CA ILE A 49 -3.43 11.01 1.51
C ILE A 49 -3.54 9.54 1.13
N LEU A 50 -2.45 8.77 1.27
CA LEU A 50 -2.43 7.35 1.00
C LEU A 50 -3.42 6.57 1.89
N VAL A 51 -3.53 6.93 3.17
CA VAL A 51 -4.49 6.30 4.10
C VAL A 51 -5.94 6.62 3.71
N GLU A 52 -6.23 7.86 3.33
CA GLU A 52 -7.56 8.27 2.86
C GLU A 52 -7.94 7.51 1.59
N ASN A 53 -7.06 7.47 0.59
CA ASN A 53 -7.28 6.71 -0.64
C ASN A 53 -7.50 5.21 -0.39
N CYS A 54 -6.80 4.64 0.61
CA CYS A 54 -7.00 3.25 1.00
C CYS A 54 -8.38 3.04 1.66
N ALA A 55 -8.88 4.00 2.43
CA ALA A 55 -10.20 3.92 3.03
C ALA A 55 -11.30 3.95 1.95
N ASP A 56 -11.18 4.86 0.97
CA ASP A 56 -12.10 4.95 -0.16
C ASP A 56 -12.08 3.67 -1.01
N ALA A 57 -10.89 3.08 -1.23
CA ALA A 57 -10.77 1.81 -1.92
C ALA A 57 -11.46 0.66 -1.16
N VAL A 58 -11.39 0.63 0.18
CA VAL A 58 -12.13 -0.36 0.99
C VAL A 58 -13.64 -0.15 0.85
N GLU A 59 -14.12 1.09 0.88
CA GLU A 59 -15.53 1.40 0.69
C GLU A 59 -16.03 0.90 -0.67
N ALA A 60 -15.32 1.24 -1.75
CA ALA A 60 -15.65 0.78 -3.10
C ALA A 60 -15.61 -0.75 -3.22
N MET A 61 -14.64 -1.42 -2.59
CA MET A 61 -14.58 -2.89 -2.58
C MET A 61 -15.82 -3.52 -1.94
N LEU A 62 -16.36 -2.90 -0.89
CA LEU A 62 -17.54 -3.39 -0.18
C LEU A 62 -18.85 -3.10 -0.92
N LEU A 63 -18.96 -1.94 -1.57
CA LEU A 63 -20.18 -1.48 -2.22
C LEU A 63 -20.29 -1.97 -3.67
N ASP A 64 -19.21 -1.87 -4.44
CA ASP A 64 -19.21 -2.06 -5.89
C ASP A 64 -18.59 -3.39 -6.33
N GLY A 65 -17.96 -4.11 -5.39
CA GLY A 65 -17.27 -5.36 -5.65
C GLY A 65 -15.87 -5.17 -6.26
N LEU A 66 -15.09 -6.25 -6.26
CA LEU A 66 -13.65 -6.21 -6.57
C LEU A 66 -13.34 -5.68 -7.97
N GLU A 67 -14.11 -6.09 -8.98
CA GLU A 67 -13.87 -5.72 -10.38
C GLU A 67 -13.97 -4.21 -10.61
N ASN A 68 -14.93 -3.56 -9.94
CA ASN A 68 -15.14 -2.12 -10.05
C ASN A 68 -14.17 -1.34 -9.16
N ALA A 69 -13.89 -1.84 -7.95
CA ALA A 69 -12.94 -1.19 -7.05
C ALA A 69 -11.50 -1.18 -7.58
N GLN A 70 -11.13 -2.16 -8.42
CA GLN A 70 -9.83 -2.20 -9.10
C GLN A 70 -9.70 -1.16 -10.24
N LEU A 71 -10.83 -0.69 -10.78
CA LEU A 71 -10.90 0.30 -11.86
C LEU A 71 -10.96 1.73 -11.34
N ILE A 72 -10.99 1.93 -10.02
CA ILE A 72 -10.74 3.23 -9.42
C ILE A 72 -9.27 3.53 -9.69
N ASP A 73 -9.05 4.11 -10.85
CA ASP A 73 -7.76 4.55 -11.33
C ASP A 73 -7.30 5.66 -10.38
N ILE A 74 -6.43 5.28 -9.45
CA ILE A 74 -5.77 6.19 -8.52
C ILE A 74 -4.71 6.97 -9.30
N ASP A 75 -5.02 7.50 -10.49
CA ASP A 75 -4.09 8.16 -11.41
C ASP A 75 -3.68 9.57 -10.90
N GLN A 76 -3.64 9.72 -9.58
CA GLN A 76 -2.84 10.69 -8.83
C GLN A 76 -1.74 10.04 -7.96
N VAL A 77 -1.63 8.71 -7.90
CA VAL A 77 -0.61 7.95 -7.14
C VAL A 77 -0.13 6.73 -7.94
N SER A 78 0.78 7.04 -8.86
CA SER A 78 1.74 6.18 -9.57
C SER A 78 1.98 4.80 -8.96
N ALA A 79 1.50 3.72 -9.59
CA ALA A 79 2.30 2.52 -9.86
C ALA A 79 1.46 1.46 -10.60
N THR A 80 1.83 1.29 -11.86
CA THR A 80 1.55 0.16 -12.74
C THR A 80 1.48 -1.18 -12.02
N VAL A 81 0.37 -1.88 -12.27
CA VAL A 81 0.12 -3.31 -12.06
C VAL A 81 1.36 -4.15 -12.39
N ALA A 82 1.91 -4.85 -11.41
CA ALA A 82 2.85 -5.95 -11.64
C ALA A 82 2.10 -7.26 -11.39
N LEU A 83 1.92 -8.02 -12.48
CA LEU A 83 1.58 -9.44 -12.48
C LEU A 83 2.58 -10.26 -11.64
#